data_AF-A0A5B7A2P0-F1
#
_entry.id   AF-A0A5B7A2P0-F1
#
_cell.length_a   1.000
_cell.length_b   1.000
_cell.length_c   1.000
_cell.angle_alpha   90.00
_cell.angle_beta   90.00
_cell.angle_gamma   90.00
#
_symmetry.space_group_name_H-M   'P 1'
#
loop_
_entity.id
_entity.type
_entity.pdbx_description
1 polymer ?
#
loop_
_entity_poly.entity_id
_entity_poly.type
_entity_poly.pdbx_seq_one_letter_code
_entity_poly.pdbx_strand_id
1 'polypeptide(L)'
;MVGKFHELPARAESPPTLTEESVGEVENQQEEGDESSPLLQFLESNSEAVDALKSLLQQKLEVGEDEEALKILKKLVSAQPGQTEWKFLMARLLNEMGEIGKSRNVFEEILKVNPLSFEALFENALLMDRCGEGEAVIRRLEEALRIAEDEKKVKEARDVRLIMAQIQFLQKNVEEALRGYDDLAREDPNDFRPYFCKGMIYSLLDRNNEAREQFAKYRELSPKKFEVEGYLRSPLSRMKLFGTDEEN
;
A
#
# COMPACT_ATOMS: atom_id res chain seq x y z
N MET A 1 -48.89 -25.31 70.72
CA MET A 1 -48.16 -26.19 71.65
C MET A 1 -47.34 -27.13 70.78
N VAL A 2 -46.01 -26.93 70.68
CA VAL A 2 -45.13 -27.53 69.63
C VAL A 2 -45.51 -27.04 68.20
N GLY A 3 -44.60 -26.84 67.23
CA GLY A 3 -43.14 -26.68 67.29
C GLY A 3 -42.44 -27.08 65.98
N LYS A 4 -41.28 -26.45 65.65
CA LYS A 4 -40.22 -26.87 64.69
C LYS A 4 -40.62 -27.05 63.21
N PHE A 5 -39.76 -26.81 62.20
CA PHE A 5 -38.38 -26.28 62.08
C PHE A 5 -38.39 -25.28 60.85
N HIS A 6 -37.36 -24.85 60.09
CA HIS A 6 -35.95 -25.24 59.84
C HIS A 6 -35.05 -24.02 59.56
N GLU A 7 -33.75 -24.26 59.67
CA GLU A 7 -32.56 -23.61 59.06
C GLU A 7 -32.60 -22.23 58.37
N LEU A 8 -31.79 -21.32 58.92
CA LEU A 8 -31.02 -20.31 58.17
C LEU A 8 -29.61 -20.88 57.88
N PRO A 9 -29.04 -20.72 56.66
CA PRO A 9 -27.64 -20.98 56.42
C PRO A 9 -26.76 -19.83 56.94
N ALA A 10 -25.59 -20.17 57.46
CA ALA A 10 -24.53 -19.24 57.87
C ALA A 10 -23.16 -19.78 57.40
N ARG A 11 -22.10 -18.94 57.50
CA ARG A 11 -20.74 -19.09 56.91
C ARG A 11 -20.63 -18.60 55.45
N ALA A 12 -19.45 -18.24 54.95
CA ALA A 12 -18.09 -18.38 55.52
C ALA A 12 -17.24 -17.10 55.45
N GLU A 13 -16.13 -17.10 56.21
CA GLU A 13 -15.12 -16.03 56.26
C GLU A 13 -14.14 -16.07 55.08
N SER A 14 -13.40 -14.99 54.87
CA SER A 14 -12.38 -14.86 53.82
C SER A 14 -11.12 -15.69 54.10
N PRO A 15 -10.61 -16.49 53.13
CA PRO A 15 -9.26 -17.07 53.19
C PRO A 15 -8.14 -16.01 53.02
N PRO A 16 -6.90 -16.29 53.47
CA PRO A 16 -5.79 -15.33 53.45
C PRO A 16 -4.99 -15.31 52.13
N THR A 17 -4.11 -14.31 52.02
CA THR A 17 -3.14 -14.13 50.94
C THR A 17 -2.08 -15.24 50.89
N LEU A 18 -1.68 -15.64 49.69
CA LEU A 18 -0.39 -16.28 49.40
C LEU A 18 0.26 -15.61 48.18
N THR A 19 1.60 -15.59 48.16
CA THR A 19 2.43 -14.94 47.13
C THR A 19 3.35 -15.97 46.48
N GLU A 20 3.23 -16.13 45.16
CA GLU A 20 4.10 -16.84 44.23
C GLU A 20 3.51 -16.53 42.83
N GLU A 21 4.24 -16.42 41.72
CA GLU A 21 5.65 -16.04 41.51
C GLU A 21 5.73 -15.44 40.07
N SER A 22 6.91 -15.22 39.51
CA SER A 22 7.05 -14.67 38.14
C SER A 22 6.70 -15.67 37.04
N VAL A 23 6.19 -15.16 35.91
CA VAL A 23 6.77 -15.28 34.54
C VAL A 23 5.70 -14.80 33.54
N GLY A 24 6.08 -13.95 32.61
CA GLY A 24 5.13 -13.35 31.66
C GLY A 24 5.66 -12.10 30.96
N GLU A 25 6.97 -12.05 30.68
CA GLU A 25 7.50 -11.07 29.73
C GLU A 25 6.86 -11.38 28.37
N VAL A 26 5.94 -10.52 27.93
CA VAL A 26 5.53 -10.52 26.53
C VAL A 26 6.73 -9.99 25.76
N GLU A 27 7.53 -10.90 25.22
CA GLU A 27 8.68 -10.56 24.38
C GLU A 27 8.19 -9.64 23.26
N ASN A 28 8.49 -8.35 23.40
CA ASN A 28 8.38 -7.42 22.29
C ASN A 28 9.52 -7.76 21.34
N GLN A 29 9.32 -8.78 20.50
CA GLN A 29 10.27 -9.22 19.48
C GLN A 29 10.37 -8.16 18.38
N GLN A 30 10.97 -7.04 18.74
CA GLN A 30 11.82 -6.26 17.87
C GLN A 30 12.83 -7.24 17.28
N GLU A 31 12.59 -7.69 16.05
CA GLU A 31 13.68 -8.01 15.12
C GLU A 31 14.46 -6.71 14.89
N GLU A 32 15.23 -6.28 15.89
CA GLU A 32 16.36 -5.36 15.71
C GLU A 32 17.40 -6.11 14.88
N GLY A 33 17.16 -6.10 13.56
CA GLY A 33 18.09 -6.59 12.58
C GLY A 33 19.36 -5.77 12.70
N ASP A 34 20.41 -6.39 13.22
CA ASP A 34 21.75 -5.84 13.31
C ASP A 34 22.17 -5.26 11.95
N GLU A 35 22.14 -3.91 11.87
CA GLU A 35 22.52 -3.12 10.69
C GLU A 35 23.99 -3.37 10.26
N SER A 36 24.78 -4.05 11.08
CA SER A 36 26.17 -4.40 10.84
C SER A 36 26.44 -5.90 10.63
N SER A 37 25.40 -6.75 10.51
CA SER A 37 25.61 -8.20 10.42
C SER A 37 26.44 -8.59 9.17
N PRO A 38 27.36 -9.59 9.26
CA PRO A 38 28.24 -9.95 8.15
C PRO A 38 27.54 -10.40 6.86
N LEU A 39 26.28 -10.85 6.97
CA LEU A 39 25.46 -11.22 5.81
C LEU A 39 25.03 -9.99 5.00
N LEU A 40 24.76 -8.85 5.65
CA LEU A 40 24.39 -7.61 4.95
C LEU A 40 25.59 -7.07 4.16
N GLN A 41 26.75 -6.94 4.81
CA GLN A 41 27.98 -6.49 4.15
C GLN A 41 28.37 -7.40 2.96
N PHE A 42 28.12 -8.71 3.05
CA PHE A 42 28.30 -9.62 1.93
C PHE A 42 27.32 -9.36 0.78
N LEU A 43 26.03 -9.14 1.06
CA LEU A 43 25.02 -8.86 0.03
C LEU A 43 25.20 -7.47 -0.61
N GLU A 44 25.56 -6.45 0.17
CA GLU A 44 25.88 -5.10 -0.34
C GLU A 44 27.08 -5.10 -1.29
N SER A 45 28.09 -5.96 -1.02
CA SER A 45 29.32 -6.05 -1.81
C SER A 45 29.28 -7.11 -2.92
N ASN A 46 28.22 -7.91 -3.02
CA ASN A 46 28.10 -9.02 -3.98
C ASN A 46 26.82 -8.94 -4.82
N SER A 47 26.95 -8.40 -6.04
CA SER A 47 25.85 -8.33 -7.01
C SER A 47 25.30 -9.70 -7.42
N GLU A 48 26.14 -10.72 -7.57
CA GLU A 48 25.70 -12.08 -7.94
C GLU A 48 24.78 -12.68 -6.86
N ALA A 49 25.06 -12.40 -5.59
CA ALA A 49 24.21 -12.83 -4.47
C ALA A 49 22.87 -12.07 -4.45
N VAL A 50 22.85 -10.78 -4.80
CA VAL A 50 21.62 -10.00 -4.97
C VAL A 50 20.80 -10.50 -6.17
N ASP A 51 21.43 -10.82 -7.30
CA ASP A 51 20.75 -11.33 -8.50
C ASP A 51 20.21 -12.76 -8.30
N ALA A 52 20.90 -13.58 -7.50
CA ALA A 52 20.37 -14.85 -7.00
C ALA A 52 19.13 -14.64 -6.10
N LEU A 53 19.13 -13.62 -5.22
CA LEU A 53 17.95 -13.29 -4.42
C LEU A 53 16.78 -12.78 -5.28
N LYS A 54 17.01 -11.97 -6.32
CA LYS A 54 15.97 -11.57 -7.30
C LYS A 54 15.39 -12.79 -8.00
N SER A 55 16.23 -13.66 -8.54
CA SER A 55 15.81 -14.88 -9.26
C SER A 55 14.97 -15.80 -8.36
N LEU A 56 15.39 -15.97 -7.10
CA LEU A 56 14.64 -16.76 -6.12
C LEU A 56 13.33 -16.08 -5.70
N LEU A 57 13.30 -14.75 -5.55
CA LEU A 57 12.08 -13.99 -5.25
C LEU A 57 11.03 -14.20 -6.34
N GLN A 58 11.42 -14.07 -7.60
CA GLN A 58 10.52 -14.33 -8.72
C GLN A 58 9.99 -15.76 -8.70
N GLN A 59 10.85 -16.77 -8.49
CA GLN A 59 10.41 -18.16 -8.38
C GLN A 59 9.39 -18.35 -7.24
N LYS A 60 9.61 -17.72 -6.08
CA LYS A 60 8.70 -17.87 -4.93
C LYS A 60 7.36 -17.17 -5.15
N LEU A 61 7.35 -16.02 -5.80
CA LEU A 61 6.12 -15.36 -6.23
C LEU A 61 5.38 -16.20 -7.28
N GLU A 62 6.05 -16.66 -8.35
CA GLU A 62 5.45 -17.49 -9.42
C GLU A 62 4.81 -18.80 -8.90
N VAL A 63 5.28 -19.34 -7.77
CA VAL A 63 4.70 -20.52 -7.10
C VAL A 63 3.62 -20.15 -6.06
N GLY A 64 3.58 -18.91 -5.57
CA GLY A 64 2.70 -18.47 -4.49
C GLY A 64 3.22 -18.80 -3.07
N GLU A 65 4.54 -18.93 -2.90
CA GLU A 65 5.19 -19.09 -1.60
C GLU A 65 5.44 -17.70 -0.96
N ASP A 66 4.35 -17.01 -0.61
CA ASP A 66 4.36 -15.59 -0.20
C ASP A 66 5.21 -15.33 1.06
N GLU A 67 5.25 -16.26 2.02
CA GLU A 67 6.13 -16.12 3.19
C GLU A 67 7.62 -16.16 2.82
N GLU A 68 8.02 -17.06 1.92
CA GLU A 68 9.38 -17.19 1.42
C GLU A 68 9.76 -15.97 0.58
N ALA A 69 8.86 -15.49 -0.27
CA ALA A 69 9.01 -14.24 -1.00
C ALA A 69 9.21 -13.05 -0.04
N LEU A 70 8.43 -12.95 1.04
CA LEU A 70 8.58 -11.92 2.08
C LEU A 70 9.92 -12.04 2.83
N LYS A 71 10.37 -13.26 3.16
CA LYS A 71 11.68 -13.54 3.78
C LYS A 71 12.85 -13.14 2.86
N ILE A 72 12.67 -13.18 1.54
CA ILE A 72 13.65 -12.71 0.55
C ILE A 72 13.58 -11.18 0.38
N LEU A 73 12.38 -10.60 0.32
CA LEU A 73 12.18 -9.15 0.23
C LEU A 73 12.78 -8.40 1.42
N LYS A 74 12.64 -8.90 2.65
CA LYS A 74 13.36 -8.37 3.82
C LYS A 74 14.87 -8.25 3.54
N LYS A 75 15.50 -9.32 3.00
CA LYS A 75 16.94 -9.34 2.69
C LYS A 75 17.32 -8.36 1.58
N LEU A 76 16.50 -8.22 0.54
CA LEU A 76 16.72 -7.27 -0.55
C LEU A 76 16.58 -5.82 -0.07
N VAL A 77 15.60 -5.52 0.78
CA VAL A 77 15.46 -4.20 1.43
C VAL A 77 16.69 -3.88 2.28
N SER A 78 17.19 -4.82 3.08
CA SER A 78 18.38 -4.58 3.92
C SER A 78 19.69 -4.53 3.14
N ALA A 79 19.83 -5.28 2.05
CA ALA A 79 21.03 -5.27 1.20
C ALA A 79 21.07 -4.12 0.18
N GLN A 80 19.92 -3.51 -0.12
CA GLN A 80 19.80 -2.37 -1.03
C GLN A 80 18.81 -1.33 -0.47
N PRO A 81 19.12 -0.67 0.66
CA PRO A 81 18.18 0.22 1.36
C PRO A 81 17.77 1.45 0.55
N GLY A 82 18.56 1.86 -0.46
CA GLY A 82 18.21 2.91 -1.41
C GLY A 82 17.31 2.47 -2.57
N GLN A 83 17.07 1.15 -2.75
CA GLN A 83 16.26 0.59 -3.82
C GLN A 83 14.79 0.47 -3.36
N THR A 84 14.07 1.58 -3.38
CA THR A 84 12.68 1.70 -2.89
C THR A 84 11.71 0.67 -3.48
N GLU A 85 11.98 0.15 -4.68
CA GLU A 85 11.21 -0.93 -5.32
C GLU A 85 11.03 -2.15 -4.41
N TRP A 86 12.04 -2.55 -3.63
CA TRP A 86 11.91 -3.66 -2.71
C TRP A 86 10.91 -3.38 -1.58
N LYS A 87 10.78 -2.11 -1.15
CA LYS A 87 9.74 -1.71 -0.20
C LYS A 87 8.35 -1.67 -0.85
N PHE A 88 8.23 -1.23 -2.10
CA PHE A 88 6.97 -1.29 -2.84
C PHE A 88 6.47 -2.74 -3.00
N LEU A 89 7.33 -3.62 -3.52
CA LEU A 89 7.01 -5.03 -3.72
C LEU A 89 6.69 -5.75 -2.40
N MET A 90 7.39 -5.40 -1.30
CA MET A 90 7.07 -5.88 0.05
C MET A 90 5.72 -5.36 0.57
N ALA A 91 5.41 -4.07 0.40
CA ALA A 91 4.14 -3.49 0.82
C ALA A 91 2.95 -4.10 0.06
N ARG A 92 3.12 -4.31 -1.26
CA ARG A 92 2.14 -4.99 -2.13
C ARG A 92 1.91 -6.43 -1.70
N LEU A 93 2.97 -7.22 -1.50
CA LEU A 93 2.88 -8.61 -1.06
C LEU A 93 2.19 -8.74 0.31
N LEU A 94 2.55 -7.90 1.28
CA LEU A 94 1.85 -7.84 2.58
C LEU A 94 0.36 -7.53 2.42
N ASN A 95 -0.04 -6.71 1.44
CA ASN A 95 -1.46 -6.45 1.15
C ASN A 95 -2.16 -7.65 0.46
N GLU A 96 -1.47 -8.42 -0.38
CA GLU A 96 -2.01 -9.67 -0.95
C GLU A 96 -2.17 -10.77 0.13
N MET A 97 -1.23 -10.87 1.07
CA MET A 97 -1.29 -11.75 2.25
C MET A 97 -2.37 -11.34 3.28
N GLY A 98 -3.06 -10.20 3.09
CA GLY A 98 -4.04 -9.66 4.05
C GLY A 98 -3.41 -8.99 5.28
N GLU A 99 -2.09 -8.80 5.31
CA GLU A 99 -1.30 -8.14 6.35
C GLU A 99 -1.34 -6.61 6.21
N ILE A 100 -2.57 -6.07 6.10
CA ILE A 100 -2.91 -4.67 5.80
C ILE A 100 -2.15 -3.66 6.68
N GLY A 101 -2.03 -3.93 7.99
CA GLY A 101 -1.31 -3.06 8.91
C GLY A 101 0.20 -2.99 8.63
N LYS A 102 0.83 -4.13 8.32
CA LYS A 102 2.24 -4.21 7.95
C LYS A 102 2.47 -3.53 6.59
N SER A 103 1.59 -3.80 5.62
CA SER A 103 1.60 -3.15 4.30
C SER A 103 1.57 -1.62 4.42
N ARG A 104 0.66 -1.06 5.23
CA ARG A 104 0.60 0.39 5.47
C ARG A 104 1.88 0.94 6.07
N ASN A 105 2.46 0.26 7.07
CA ASN A 105 3.69 0.72 7.70
C ASN A 105 4.84 0.85 6.68
N VAL A 106 4.96 -0.08 5.74
CA VAL A 106 5.98 -0.02 4.68
C VAL A 106 5.72 1.13 3.69
N PHE A 107 4.47 1.41 3.33
CA PHE A 107 4.15 2.63 2.55
C PHE A 107 4.45 3.92 3.33
N GLU A 108 4.13 3.99 4.62
CA GLU A 108 4.47 5.13 5.49
C GLU A 108 6.00 5.28 5.66
N GLU A 109 6.79 4.21 5.59
CA GLU A 109 8.26 4.32 5.48
C GLU A 109 8.73 4.94 4.17
N ILE A 110 8.14 4.56 3.03
CA ILE A 110 8.45 5.17 1.73
C ILE A 110 8.09 6.67 1.77
N LEU A 111 6.95 7.02 2.34
CA LEU A 111 6.47 8.41 2.46
C LEU A 111 7.29 9.26 3.44
N LYS A 112 7.93 8.67 4.47
CA LYS A 112 8.90 9.39 5.32
C LYS A 112 10.15 9.84 4.55
N VAL A 113 10.54 9.09 3.50
CA VAL A 113 11.72 9.41 2.67
C VAL A 113 11.34 10.29 1.48
N ASN A 114 10.19 10.03 0.86
CA ASN A 114 9.62 10.85 -0.21
C ASN A 114 8.10 11.06 0.02
N PRO A 115 7.70 12.15 0.72
CA PRO A 115 6.30 12.44 1.03
C PRO A 115 5.38 12.60 -0.20
N LEU A 116 5.97 12.82 -1.38
CA LEU A 116 5.27 13.06 -2.64
C LEU A 116 5.47 11.90 -3.64
N SER A 117 5.84 10.72 -3.15
CA SER A 117 5.90 9.51 -3.96
C SER A 117 4.49 9.10 -4.40
N PHE A 118 4.11 9.45 -5.63
CA PHE A 118 2.79 9.20 -6.22
C PHE A 118 2.29 7.76 -5.99
N GLU A 119 3.16 6.78 -6.22
CA GLU A 119 2.84 5.35 -6.10
C GLU A 119 2.55 4.95 -4.64
N ALA A 120 3.34 5.45 -3.68
CA ALA A 120 3.12 5.18 -2.26
C ALA A 120 1.91 5.93 -1.70
N LEU A 121 1.67 7.17 -2.14
CA LEU A 121 0.45 7.91 -1.82
C LEU A 121 -0.79 7.20 -2.37
N PHE A 122 -0.74 6.75 -3.62
CA PHE A 122 -1.86 6.08 -4.29
C PHE A 122 -2.18 4.73 -3.64
N GLU A 123 -1.21 3.84 -3.46
CA GLU A 123 -1.49 2.51 -2.90
C GLU A 123 -1.85 2.56 -1.41
N ASN A 124 -1.25 3.47 -0.62
CA ASN A 124 -1.68 3.71 0.76
C ASN A 124 -3.10 4.31 0.80
N ALA A 125 -3.43 5.24 -0.10
CA ALA A 125 -4.79 5.79 -0.20
C ALA A 125 -5.83 4.70 -0.55
N LEU A 126 -5.54 3.81 -1.51
CA LEU A 126 -6.36 2.64 -1.83
C LEU A 126 -6.45 1.62 -0.69
N LEU A 127 -5.44 1.53 0.16
CA LEU A 127 -5.41 0.69 1.35
C LEU A 127 -6.31 1.28 2.46
N MET A 128 -6.21 2.58 2.70
CA MET A 128 -7.04 3.32 3.66
C MET A 128 -8.53 3.32 3.29
N ASP A 129 -8.87 3.57 2.03
CA ASP A 129 -10.26 3.60 1.58
C ASP A 129 -10.93 2.23 1.73
N ARG A 130 -10.21 1.14 1.41
CA ARG A 130 -10.65 -0.24 1.68
C ARG A 130 -10.80 -0.57 3.18
N CYS A 131 -10.08 0.12 4.06
CA CYS A 131 -10.26 0.01 5.51
C CYS A 131 -11.45 0.84 6.05
N GLY A 132 -12.14 1.59 5.20
CA GLY A 132 -13.22 2.50 5.61
C GLY A 132 -12.72 3.85 6.17
N GLU A 133 -11.43 4.15 6.06
CA GLU A 133 -10.80 5.39 6.57
C GLU A 133 -10.97 6.57 5.61
N GLY A 134 -12.12 6.65 4.94
CA GLY A 134 -12.36 7.51 3.77
C GLY A 134 -12.10 9.01 3.99
N GLU A 135 -12.45 9.56 5.14
CA GLU A 135 -12.10 10.95 5.47
C GLU A 135 -10.61 11.13 5.78
N ALA A 136 -9.98 10.13 6.40
CA ALA A 136 -8.60 10.23 6.86
C ALA A 136 -7.59 10.10 5.70
N VAL A 137 -7.95 9.41 4.62
CA VAL A 137 -7.18 9.42 3.37
C VAL A 137 -7.27 10.80 2.69
N ILE A 138 -8.45 11.43 2.61
CA ILE A 138 -8.58 12.78 2.06
C ILE A 138 -7.72 13.78 2.86
N ARG A 139 -7.79 13.76 4.21
CA ARG A 139 -6.95 14.62 5.06
C ARG A 139 -5.44 14.39 4.90
N ARG A 140 -4.99 13.15 4.62
CA ARG A 140 -3.59 12.85 4.28
C ARG A 140 -3.20 13.40 2.91
N LEU A 141 -4.07 13.28 1.91
CA LEU A 141 -3.82 13.81 0.57
C LEU A 141 -3.83 15.35 0.54
N GLU A 142 -4.66 15.99 1.36
CA GLU A 142 -4.61 17.45 1.58
C GLU A 142 -3.27 17.90 2.19
N GLU A 143 -2.66 17.10 3.06
CA GLU A 143 -1.33 17.39 3.62
C GLU A 143 -0.22 17.19 2.58
N ALA A 144 -0.26 16.09 1.82
CA ALA A 144 0.65 15.89 0.69
C ALA A 144 0.52 17.02 -0.36
N LEU A 145 -0.69 17.52 -0.59
CA LEU A 145 -0.93 18.65 -1.48
C LEU A 145 -0.31 19.94 -0.93
N ARG A 146 -0.49 20.26 0.36
CA ARG A 146 0.17 21.40 1.02
C ARG A 146 1.69 21.34 0.88
N ILE A 147 2.31 20.18 1.16
CA ILE A 147 3.75 19.98 1.01
C ILE A 147 4.19 20.24 -0.44
N ALA A 148 3.46 19.72 -1.44
CA ALA A 148 3.78 19.96 -2.84
C ALA A 148 3.63 21.43 -3.26
N GLU A 149 2.63 22.15 -2.73
CA GLU A 149 2.38 23.56 -3.06
C GLU A 149 3.40 24.50 -2.37
N ASP A 150 3.75 24.27 -1.11
CA ASP A 150 4.79 25.01 -0.39
C ASP A 150 6.19 24.79 -1.00
N GLU A 151 6.51 23.55 -1.39
CA GLU A 151 7.74 23.22 -2.13
C GLU A 151 7.69 23.63 -3.62
N LYS A 152 6.56 24.14 -4.11
CA LYS A 152 6.30 24.58 -5.50
C LYS A 152 6.49 23.47 -6.54
N LYS A 153 6.27 22.23 -6.13
CA LYS A 153 6.30 21.01 -6.94
C LYS A 153 5.00 20.84 -7.71
N VAL A 154 4.84 21.63 -8.78
CA VAL A 154 3.61 21.74 -9.58
C VAL A 154 3.15 20.40 -10.16
N LYS A 155 4.07 19.53 -10.57
CA LYS A 155 3.74 18.20 -11.09
C LYS A 155 3.21 17.31 -9.97
N GLU A 156 3.88 17.26 -8.84
CA GLU A 156 3.52 16.47 -7.68
C GLU A 156 2.19 16.93 -7.07
N ALA A 157 1.91 18.23 -7.02
CA ALA A 157 0.61 18.77 -6.61
C ALA A 157 -0.54 18.28 -7.53
N ARG A 158 -0.31 18.22 -8.84
CA ARG A 158 -1.25 17.60 -9.80
C ARG A 158 -1.37 16.09 -9.63
N ASP A 159 -0.27 15.41 -9.39
CA ASP A 159 -0.23 13.96 -9.15
C ASP A 159 -1.00 13.60 -7.85
N VAL A 160 -0.95 14.44 -6.81
CA VAL A 160 -1.81 14.34 -5.61
C VAL A 160 -3.28 14.63 -5.92
N ARG A 161 -3.59 15.72 -6.64
CA ARG A 161 -4.97 16.03 -7.07
C ARG A 161 -5.59 14.89 -7.90
N LEU A 162 -4.79 14.19 -8.71
CA LEU A 162 -5.23 13.01 -9.48
C LEU A 162 -5.63 11.86 -8.54
N ILE A 163 -4.86 11.57 -7.49
CA ILE A 163 -5.20 10.57 -6.47
C ILE A 163 -6.49 10.98 -5.73
N MET A 164 -6.63 12.25 -5.36
CA MET A 164 -7.84 12.74 -4.67
C MET A 164 -9.11 12.50 -5.51
N ALA A 165 -9.08 12.78 -6.81
CA ALA A 165 -10.20 12.52 -7.72
C ALA A 165 -10.48 11.01 -7.91
N GLN A 166 -9.46 10.15 -7.80
CA GLN A 166 -9.63 8.69 -7.83
C GLN A 166 -10.28 8.16 -6.56
N ILE A 167 -9.85 8.63 -5.38
CA ILE A 167 -10.45 8.28 -4.09
C ILE A 167 -11.90 8.80 -3.97
N GLN A 168 -12.18 10.03 -4.41
CA GLN A 168 -13.55 10.57 -4.48
C GLN A 168 -14.49 9.67 -5.30
N PHE A 169 -14.02 9.13 -6.43
CA PHE A 169 -14.82 8.21 -7.24
C PHE A 169 -15.11 6.88 -6.52
N LEU A 170 -14.13 6.29 -5.83
CA LEU A 170 -14.33 5.07 -5.03
C LEU A 170 -15.33 5.29 -3.89
N GLN A 171 -15.27 6.48 -3.28
CA GLN A 171 -16.22 6.95 -2.26
C GLN A 171 -17.60 7.33 -2.83
N LYS A 172 -17.83 7.18 -4.14
CA LYS A 172 -19.06 7.49 -4.89
C LYS A 172 -19.40 8.99 -4.97
N ASN A 173 -18.44 9.86 -4.69
CA ASN A 173 -18.52 11.31 -4.92
C ASN A 173 -18.15 11.59 -6.39
N VAL A 174 -19.04 11.15 -7.30
CA VAL A 174 -18.78 11.09 -8.74
C VAL A 174 -18.67 12.49 -9.35
N GLU A 175 -19.50 13.41 -8.90
CA GLU A 175 -19.52 14.82 -9.32
C GLU A 175 -18.27 15.58 -8.88
N GLU A 176 -17.73 15.30 -7.69
CA GLU A 176 -16.45 15.83 -7.20
C GLU A 176 -15.29 15.27 -8.04
N ALA A 177 -15.26 13.96 -8.22
CA ALA A 177 -14.22 13.28 -8.98
C ALA A 177 -14.14 13.80 -10.43
N LEU A 178 -15.28 13.88 -11.14
CA LEU A 178 -15.35 14.41 -12.50
C LEU A 178 -14.88 15.86 -12.59
N ARG A 179 -15.23 16.71 -11.60
CA ARG A 179 -14.72 18.10 -11.52
C ARG A 179 -13.21 18.15 -11.32
N GLY A 180 -12.66 17.32 -10.43
CA GLY A 180 -11.21 17.21 -10.22
C GLY A 180 -10.44 16.85 -11.50
N TYR A 181 -10.97 15.91 -12.30
CA TYR A 181 -10.37 15.60 -13.60
C TYR A 181 -10.57 16.70 -14.65
N ASP A 182 -11.70 17.42 -14.64
CA ASP A 182 -11.94 18.57 -15.55
C ASP A 182 -11.06 19.78 -15.21
N ASP A 183 -10.65 19.94 -13.95
CA ASP A 183 -9.69 20.95 -13.51
C ASP A 183 -8.25 20.54 -13.88
N LEU A 184 -7.85 19.29 -13.63
CA LEU A 184 -6.55 18.75 -14.06
C LEU A 184 -6.34 18.82 -15.58
N ALA A 185 -7.37 18.47 -16.37
CA ALA A 185 -7.35 18.57 -17.82
C ALA A 185 -7.35 20.02 -18.36
N ARG A 186 -7.55 21.02 -17.49
CA ARG A 186 -7.47 22.44 -17.80
C ARG A 186 -6.13 23.04 -17.34
N GLU A 187 -5.56 22.53 -16.26
CA GLU A 187 -4.19 22.83 -15.83
C GLU A 187 -3.17 22.33 -16.87
N ASP A 188 -3.39 21.14 -17.45
CA ASP A 188 -2.55 20.58 -18.51
C ASP A 188 -3.35 19.72 -19.49
N PRO A 189 -3.75 20.27 -20.65
CA PRO A 189 -4.48 19.54 -21.68
C PRO A 189 -3.72 18.39 -22.35
N ASN A 190 -2.42 18.21 -22.07
CA ASN A 190 -1.62 17.11 -22.64
C ASN A 190 -1.54 15.90 -21.70
N ASP A 191 -1.99 16.02 -20.45
CA ASP A 191 -2.04 14.90 -19.52
C ASP A 191 -3.13 13.92 -19.95
N PHE A 192 -2.73 12.73 -20.40
CA PHE A 192 -3.68 11.70 -20.84
C PHE A 192 -4.47 11.09 -19.67
N ARG A 193 -4.00 11.22 -18.41
CA ARG A 193 -4.52 10.48 -17.26
C ARG A 193 -5.94 10.91 -16.84
N PRO A 194 -6.27 12.22 -16.72
CA PRO A 194 -7.65 12.65 -16.46
C PRO A 194 -8.65 12.16 -17.52
N TYR A 195 -8.26 12.15 -18.80
CA TYR A 195 -9.13 11.65 -19.88
C TYR A 195 -9.35 10.13 -19.79
N PHE A 196 -8.33 9.35 -19.42
CA PHE A 196 -8.50 7.92 -19.13
C PHE A 196 -9.47 7.70 -17.96
N CYS A 197 -9.25 8.37 -16.83
CA CYS A 197 -10.09 8.23 -15.64
C CYS A 197 -11.55 8.65 -15.91
N LYS A 198 -11.79 9.79 -16.56
CA LYS A 198 -13.15 10.20 -16.96
C LYS A 198 -13.79 9.22 -17.95
N GLY A 199 -13.01 8.65 -18.89
CA GLY A 199 -13.49 7.62 -19.81
C GLY A 199 -13.99 6.38 -19.07
N MET A 200 -13.22 5.90 -18.10
CA MET A 200 -13.61 4.78 -17.23
C MET A 200 -14.87 5.11 -16.41
N ILE A 201 -14.94 6.30 -15.80
CA ILE A 201 -16.11 6.73 -15.01
C ILE A 201 -17.37 6.81 -15.89
N TYR A 202 -17.31 7.46 -17.05
CA TYR A 202 -18.46 7.51 -17.95
C TYR A 202 -18.86 6.12 -18.48
N SER A 203 -17.91 5.21 -18.69
CA SER A 203 -18.21 3.83 -19.06
C SER A 203 -18.90 3.03 -17.94
N LEU A 204 -18.61 3.33 -16.67
CA LEU A 204 -19.28 2.73 -15.50
C LEU A 204 -20.66 3.35 -15.20
N LEU A 205 -21.00 4.46 -15.86
CA LEU A 205 -22.28 5.16 -15.74
C LEU A 205 -23.17 4.98 -17.00
N ASP A 206 -22.82 4.05 -17.89
CA ASP A 206 -23.43 3.85 -19.21
C ASP A 206 -23.45 5.09 -20.14
N ARG A 207 -22.66 6.13 -19.82
CA ARG A 207 -22.49 7.39 -20.56
C ARG A 207 -21.55 7.20 -21.75
N ASN A 208 -21.97 6.31 -22.64
CA ASN A 208 -21.20 5.73 -23.73
C ASN A 208 -20.65 6.74 -24.75
N ASN A 209 -21.26 7.92 -24.90
CA ASN A 209 -20.81 8.93 -25.84
C ASN A 209 -19.67 9.78 -25.25
N GLU A 210 -19.84 10.25 -24.01
CA GLU A 210 -18.81 10.96 -23.27
C GLU A 210 -17.59 10.06 -23.02
N ALA A 211 -17.81 8.78 -22.67
CA ALA A 211 -16.76 7.79 -22.55
C ALA A 211 -15.91 7.67 -23.84
N ARG A 212 -16.56 7.59 -25.01
CA ARG A 212 -15.86 7.55 -26.32
C ARG A 212 -15.04 8.82 -26.59
N GLU A 213 -15.55 9.99 -26.23
CA GLU A 213 -14.83 11.26 -26.38
C GLU A 213 -13.57 11.30 -25.49
N GLN A 214 -13.69 10.96 -24.20
CA GLN A 214 -12.52 10.99 -23.31
C GLN A 214 -11.50 9.91 -23.69
N PHE A 215 -11.96 8.70 -24.08
CA PHE A 215 -11.06 7.67 -24.60
C PHE A 215 -10.44 8.02 -25.96
N ALA A 216 -11.03 8.92 -26.74
CA ALA A 216 -10.39 9.44 -27.96
C ALA A 216 -9.22 10.37 -27.60
N LYS A 217 -9.43 11.34 -26.70
CA LYS A 217 -8.37 12.23 -26.18
C LYS A 217 -7.25 11.44 -25.49
N TYR A 218 -7.59 10.43 -24.70
CA TYR A 218 -6.62 9.49 -24.14
C TYR A 218 -5.75 8.83 -25.22
N ARG A 219 -6.34 8.28 -26.31
CA ARG A 219 -5.56 7.66 -27.39
C ARG A 219 -4.77 8.63 -28.27
N GLU A 220 -5.14 9.91 -28.27
CA GLU A 220 -4.41 10.98 -28.97
C GLU A 220 -3.17 11.42 -28.20
N LEU A 221 -3.26 11.48 -26.87
CA LEU A 221 -2.21 11.98 -25.97
C LEU A 221 -1.32 10.88 -25.37
N SER A 222 -1.81 9.63 -25.30
CA SER A 222 -1.09 8.53 -24.66
C SER A 222 0.13 8.07 -25.49
N PRO A 223 1.32 7.91 -24.88
CA PRO A 223 2.48 7.34 -25.56
C PRO A 223 2.20 5.95 -26.12
N LYS A 224 2.72 5.61 -27.31
CA LYS A 224 2.52 4.30 -27.95
C LYS A 224 3.02 3.08 -27.16
N LYS A 225 3.82 3.29 -26.10
CA LYS A 225 4.30 2.25 -25.16
C LYS A 225 3.64 2.36 -23.77
N PHE A 226 2.56 3.14 -23.61
CA PHE A 226 1.75 3.13 -22.40
C PHE A 226 0.69 2.03 -22.50
N GLU A 227 1.16 0.78 -22.40
CA GLU A 227 0.31 -0.38 -22.16
C GLU A 227 -0.27 -0.25 -20.74
N VAL A 228 -1.56 -0.52 -20.57
CA VAL A 228 -2.24 -0.44 -19.26
C VAL A 228 -2.05 -1.76 -18.49
N GLU A 229 -0.90 -2.40 -18.67
CA GLU A 229 -0.49 -3.64 -18.02
C GLU A 229 0.25 -3.30 -16.72
N GLY A 230 -0.09 -3.99 -15.63
CA GLY A 230 0.43 -3.73 -14.28
C GLY A 230 -0.60 -3.08 -13.34
N TYR A 231 -1.07 -1.86 -13.63
CA TYR A 231 -1.93 -1.07 -12.72
C TYR A 231 -3.31 -1.69 -12.39
N LEU A 232 -3.73 -2.76 -13.07
CA LEU A 232 -5.02 -3.43 -12.87
C LEU A 232 -4.88 -4.89 -12.42
N ARG A 233 -4.55 -5.09 -11.14
CA ARG A 233 -4.88 -6.30 -10.35
C ARG A 233 -4.44 -7.66 -10.95
N SER A 234 -3.31 -7.71 -11.63
CA SER A 234 -2.55 -8.96 -11.70
C SER A 234 -1.96 -9.24 -10.31
N PRO A 235 -2.21 -10.41 -9.68
CA PRO A 235 -1.50 -10.78 -8.46
C PRO A 235 0.01 -10.78 -8.70
N LEU A 236 0.80 -10.39 -7.70
CA LEU A 236 2.27 -10.43 -7.79
C LEU A 236 2.79 -11.82 -8.16
N SER A 237 2.11 -12.85 -7.65
CA SER A 237 2.35 -14.27 -7.97
C SER A 237 2.12 -14.68 -9.43
N ARG A 238 1.75 -13.73 -10.31
CA ARG A 238 1.59 -13.94 -11.76
C ARG A 238 2.35 -12.92 -12.61
N MET A 239 3.20 -12.09 -11.99
CA MET A 239 3.93 -11.03 -12.66
C MET A 239 5.41 -11.42 -12.86
N LYS A 240 5.87 -11.48 -14.13
CA LYS A 240 7.29 -11.67 -14.45
C LYS A 240 8.06 -10.38 -14.10
N LEU A 241 8.50 -10.27 -12.86
CA LEU A 241 9.15 -9.07 -12.31
C LEU A 241 10.50 -8.76 -12.96
N PHE A 242 11.29 -9.78 -13.27
CA PHE A 242 12.61 -9.60 -13.88
C PHE A 242 12.57 -10.06 -15.33
N GLY A 243 12.66 -9.08 -16.22
CA GLY A 243 12.96 -9.32 -17.62
C GLY A 243 14.34 -9.98 -17.74
N THR A 244 14.38 -11.09 -18.45
CA THR A 244 15.61 -11.52 -19.13
C THR A 244 15.81 -10.54 -20.27
N ASP A 245 16.79 -9.63 -20.16
CA ASP A 245 17.20 -8.73 -21.24
C ASP A 245 17.88 -9.55 -22.35
N GLU A 246 17.07 -10.19 -23.19
CA GLU A 246 17.49 -10.67 -24.50
C GLU A 246 17.06 -9.62 -25.55
N GLU A 247 18.01 -8.76 -25.92
CA GLU A 247 17.88 -7.87 -27.08
C GLU A 247 17.70 -8.71 -28.36
N ASN A 248 16.67 -8.43 -29.18
CA ASN A 248 16.62 -8.64 -30.63
C ASN A 248 15.40 -7.91 -31.24
#